data_AF-A0A246BQ37-F1
#
_entry.id   AF-A0A246BQ37-F1
#
_cell.length_a   1.000
_cell.length_b   1.000
_cell.length_c   1.000
_cell.angle_alpha   90.00
_cell.angle_beta   90.00
_cell.angle_gamma   90.00
#
_symmetry.space_group_name_H-M   'P 1'
#
loop_
_entity.id
_entity.type
_entity.pdbx_description
1 polymer ?
#
loop_
_entity_poly.entity_id
_entity_poly.type
_entity_poly.pdbx_seq_one_letter_code
_entity_poly.pdbx_strand_id
1 'polypeptide(L)'
;MSEFDELQAVIRRHADARQAEQRACEAFLNALYHALRTASGPGLPLNNVTLEFRPDPDLRLRPAPTGSFHAAWLRLGLCEVLVRVRRSDGAFVGEYGSGGTFRLDSTTEDDLLALARTLLRHVTGVYGGATTTAPHLN
;
A
#
# COMPACT_ATOMS: atom_id res chain seq x y z
N MET A 1 34.95 -17.37 14.93
CA MET A 1 34.37 -16.28 14.11
C MET A 1 33.80 -15.24 15.05
N SER A 2 33.82 -13.95 14.68
CA SER A 2 33.23 -12.91 15.54
C SER A 2 31.72 -12.83 15.32
N GLU A 3 30.98 -12.39 16.34
CA GLU A 3 29.53 -12.14 16.26
C GLU A 3 29.17 -11.16 15.12
N PHE A 4 30.10 -10.25 14.79
CA PHE A 4 29.97 -9.32 13.68
C PHE A 4 30.00 -10.03 12.31
N ASP A 5 30.89 -11.01 12.13
CA ASP A 5 30.99 -11.79 10.89
C ASP A 5 29.75 -12.67 10.70
N GLU A 6 29.20 -13.20 11.79
CA GLU A 6 27.96 -13.98 11.78
C GLU A 6 26.76 -13.11 11.35
N LEU A 7 26.65 -11.90 11.90
CA LEU A 7 25.64 -10.93 11.50
C LEU A 7 25.78 -10.54 10.01
N GLN A 8 26.99 -10.26 9.55
CA GLN A 8 27.28 -9.97 8.13
C GLN A 8 26.85 -11.14 7.23
N ALA A 9 27.15 -12.37 7.62
CA ALA A 9 26.79 -13.57 6.87
C ALA A 9 25.27 -13.77 6.80
N VAL A 10 24.55 -13.56 7.91
CA VAL A 10 23.08 -13.60 7.94
C VAL A 10 22.47 -12.53 7.04
N ILE A 11 22.94 -11.28 7.15
CA ILE A 11 22.46 -10.18 6.31
C ILE A 11 22.64 -10.50 4.83
N ARG A 12 23.77 -11.09 4.42
CA ARG A 12 24.02 -11.47 3.03
C ARG A 12 23.15 -12.62 2.56
N ARG A 13 22.96 -13.64 3.41
CA ARG A 13 22.14 -14.83 3.10
C ARG A 13 20.70 -14.48 2.74
N HIS A 14 20.15 -13.42 3.34
CA HIS A 14 18.79 -12.95 3.06
C HIS A 14 18.71 -11.85 1.99
N ALA A 15 19.80 -11.50 1.30
CA ALA A 15 19.79 -10.44 0.30
C ALA A 15 18.81 -10.71 -0.85
N ASP A 16 18.86 -11.90 -1.44
CA ASP A 16 17.99 -12.27 -2.57
C ASP A 16 16.52 -12.33 -2.17
N ALA A 17 16.22 -12.87 -0.98
CA ALA A 17 14.87 -12.93 -0.45
C ALA A 17 14.26 -11.53 -0.26
N ARG A 18 15.04 -10.59 0.31
CA ARG A 18 14.62 -9.19 0.44
C ARG A 18 14.38 -8.53 -0.91
N GLN A 19 15.26 -8.77 -1.88
CA GLN A 19 15.10 -8.19 -3.22
C GLN A 19 13.88 -8.75 -3.94
N ALA A 20 13.61 -10.05 -3.80
CA ALA A 20 12.41 -10.68 -4.36
C ALA A 20 11.12 -10.11 -3.72
N GLU A 21 11.11 -9.94 -2.39
CA GLU A 21 9.98 -9.35 -1.68
C GLU A 21 9.75 -7.89 -2.07
N GLN A 22 10.81 -7.08 -2.16
CA GLN A 22 10.73 -5.70 -2.62
C GLN A 22 10.11 -5.63 -4.01
N ARG A 23 10.60 -6.43 -4.97
CA ARG A 23 10.05 -6.47 -6.33
C ARG A 23 8.58 -6.88 -6.34
N ALA A 24 8.19 -7.86 -5.52
CA ALA A 24 6.79 -8.28 -5.43
C ALA A 24 5.88 -7.18 -4.88
N CYS A 25 6.33 -6.46 -3.84
CA CYS A 25 5.58 -5.35 -3.26
C CYS A 25 5.51 -4.14 -4.20
N GLU A 26 6.59 -3.81 -4.89
CA GLU A 26 6.60 -2.76 -5.91
C GLU A 26 5.71 -3.11 -7.10
N ALA A 27 5.69 -4.37 -7.53
CA ALA A 27 4.77 -4.85 -8.57
C ALA A 27 3.31 -4.72 -8.13
N PHE A 28 3.00 -5.09 -6.88
CA PHE A 28 1.67 -4.89 -6.31
C PHE A 28 1.25 -3.41 -6.31
N LEU A 29 2.11 -2.51 -5.86
CA LEU A 29 1.83 -1.07 -5.81
C LEU A 29 1.63 -0.48 -7.21
N ASN A 30 2.40 -0.94 -8.20
CA ASN A 30 2.17 -0.60 -9.61
C ASN A 30 0.82 -1.12 -10.13
N ALA A 31 0.46 -2.36 -9.79
CA ALA A 31 -0.81 -2.94 -10.22
C ALA A 31 -2.01 -2.21 -9.57
N LEU A 32 -1.91 -1.85 -8.29
CA LEU A 32 -2.90 -1.02 -7.60
C LEU A 32 -3.00 0.39 -8.21
N TYR A 33 -1.88 1.00 -8.59
CA TYR A 33 -1.85 2.26 -9.32
C TYR A 33 -2.66 2.17 -10.62
N HIS A 34 -2.47 1.12 -11.41
CA HIS A 34 -3.24 0.90 -12.64
C HIS A 34 -4.73 0.66 -12.35
N ALA A 35 -5.06 -0.11 -11.32
CA ALA A 35 -6.44 -0.32 -10.90
C ALA A 35 -7.11 0.99 -10.44
N LEU A 36 -6.39 1.88 -9.74
CA LEU A 36 -6.94 3.19 -9.34
C LEU A 36 -7.22 4.11 -10.53
N ARG A 37 -6.42 4.01 -11.59
CA ARG A 37 -6.69 4.72 -12.85
C ARG A 37 -7.97 4.23 -13.52
N THR A 38 -8.37 2.98 -13.31
CA THR A 38 -9.57 2.39 -13.92
C THR A 38 -10.79 2.40 -12.99
N ALA A 39 -10.60 2.54 -11.67
CA ALA A 39 -11.62 2.33 -10.64
C ALA A 39 -12.66 3.43 -10.47
N SER A 40 -12.46 4.63 -11.04
CA SER A 40 -13.37 5.76 -10.82
C SER A 40 -14.76 5.53 -11.43
N GLY A 41 -15.76 6.25 -10.89
CA GLY A 41 -17.20 6.03 -11.13
C GLY A 41 -17.66 6.16 -12.59
N PRO A 42 -18.97 6.09 -12.86
CA PRO A 42 -19.49 5.96 -14.22
C PRO A 42 -18.96 7.05 -15.16
N GLY A 43 -18.06 6.65 -16.06
CA GLY A 43 -17.65 7.42 -17.24
C GLY A 43 -16.25 8.03 -17.26
N LEU A 44 -15.45 8.08 -16.18
CA LEU A 44 -14.12 8.72 -16.27
C LEU A 44 -13.03 8.08 -15.38
N PRO A 45 -11.83 7.82 -15.92
CA PRO A 45 -10.63 7.54 -15.14
C PRO A 45 -10.17 8.76 -14.34
N LEU A 46 -9.54 8.55 -13.18
CA LEU A 46 -8.80 9.62 -12.50
C LEU A 46 -7.60 10.01 -13.38
N ASN A 47 -7.71 11.14 -14.09
CA ASN A 47 -6.70 11.56 -15.06
C ASN A 47 -5.31 11.82 -14.43
N ASN A 48 -5.27 12.12 -13.14
CA ASN A 48 -4.07 12.57 -12.43
C ASN A 48 -3.62 11.61 -11.33
N VAL A 49 -3.77 10.29 -11.53
CA VAL A 49 -3.12 9.33 -10.62
C VAL A 49 -1.63 9.31 -10.86
N THR A 50 -0.83 9.47 -9.81
CA THR A 50 0.62 9.23 -9.84
C THR A 50 1.03 8.27 -8.72
N LEU A 51 2.13 7.56 -8.95
CA LEU A 51 2.74 6.65 -8.01
C LEU A 51 4.15 7.13 -7.68
N GLU A 52 4.46 7.27 -6.40
CA GLU A 52 5.78 7.64 -5.92
C GLU A 52 6.25 6.69 -4.83
N PHE A 53 7.24 5.84 -5.13
CA PHE A 53 7.85 4.96 -4.14
C PHE A 53 8.61 5.76 -3.09
N ARG A 54 8.39 5.43 -1.81
CA ARG A 54 9.10 6.03 -0.68
C ARG A 54 9.47 4.96 0.35
N PRO A 55 10.58 5.15 1.09
CA PRO A 55 10.84 4.32 2.26
C PRO A 55 9.66 4.38 3.23
N ASP A 56 9.32 3.23 3.81
CA ASP A 56 8.29 3.18 4.85
C ASP A 56 8.68 4.10 6.02
N PRO A 57 7.82 5.06 6.43
CA PRO A 57 8.14 5.99 7.51
C PRO A 57 8.38 5.32 8.86
N ASP A 58 7.92 4.09 9.07
CA ASP A 58 8.14 3.34 10.32
C ASP A 58 9.37 2.42 10.27
N LEU A 59 9.97 2.20 9.11
CA LEU A 59 11.16 1.35 9.00
C LEU A 59 12.37 2.04 9.63
N ARG A 60 13.00 1.37 10.59
CA ARG A 60 14.18 1.87 11.35
C ARG A 60 15.48 1.13 11.07
N LEU A 61 15.43 0.03 10.32
CA LEU A 61 16.60 -0.79 10.00
C LEU A 61 16.90 -0.75 8.50
N ARG A 62 18.19 -0.64 8.16
CA ARG A 62 18.69 -0.71 6.78
C ARG A 62 19.86 -1.70 6.71
N PRO A 63 19.85 -2.65 5.76
CA PRO A 63 18.76 -2.98 4.83
C PRO A 63 17.48 -3.45 5.56
N ALA A 64 16.31 -3.26 4.93
CA ALA A 64 15.03 -3.66 5.51
C ALA A 64 15.00 -5.17 5.78
N PRO A 65 14.56 -5.65 6.96
CA PRO A 65 14.32 -7.07 7.18
C PRO A 65 13.27 -7.65 6.22
N THR A 66 13.33 -8.95 5.93
CA THR A 66 12.24 -9.68 5.24
C THR A 66 10.94 -9.53 6.03
N GLY A 67 9.81 -9.36 5.35
CA GLY A 67 8.49 -9.10 5.95
C GLY A 67 8.24 -7.63 6.32
N SER A 68 9.15 -6.72 5.95
CA SER A 68 8.96 -5.28 6.18
C SER A 68 7.93 -4.69 5.22
N PHE A 69 7.33 -3.57 5.63
CA PHE A 69 6.46 -2.81 4.74
C PHE A 69 7.27 -2.08 3.65
N HIS A 70 6.69 -2.06 2.46
CA HIS A 70 7.08 -1.26 1.32
C HIS A 70 5.99 -0.24 1.05
N ALA A 71 6.38 1.01 0.79
CA ALA A 71 5.44 2.12 0.76
C ALA A 71 5.50 2.92 -0.54
N ALA A 72 4.38 3.50 -0.91
CA ALA A 72 4.29 4.50 -1.95
C ALA A 72 3.17 5.50 -1.69
N TRP A 73 3.37 6.74 -2.13
CA TRP A 73 2.31 7.72 -2.22
C TRP A 73 1.55 7.52 -3.53
N LEU A 74 0.24 7.39 -3.42
CA LEU A 74 -0.70 7.43 -4.54
C LEU A 74 -1.40 8.78 -4.51
N ARG A 75 -1.12 9.62 -5.50
CA ARG A 75 -1.81 10.90 -5.68
C ARG A 75 -3.10 10.65 -6.43
N LEU A 76 -4.23 11.12 -5.92
CA LEU A 76 -5.57 10.88 -6.45
C LEU A 76 -6.23 12.24 -6.77
N GLY A 77 -5.61 13.02 -7.65
CA GLY A 77 -6.03 14.40 -7.93
C GLY A 77 -5.51 15.38 -6.88
N LEU A 78 -6.37 15.80 -5.95
CA LEU A 78 -6.05 16.81 -4.91
C LEU A 78 -5.63 16.21 -3.56
N CYS A 79 -5.73 14.89 -3.39
CA CYS A 79 -5.27 14.19 -2.19
C CYS A 79 -4.16 13.20 -2.52
N GLU A 80 -3.36 12.89 -1.52
CA GLU A 80 -2.33 11.87 -1.59
C GLU A 80 -2.59 10.85 -0.49
N VAL A 81 -2.45 9.58 -0.81
CA VAL A 81 -2.70 8.46 0.09
C VAL A 81 -1.44 7.63 0.16
N LEU A 82 -0.85 7.54 1.35
CA LEU A 82 0.23 6.61 1.60
C LEU A 82 -0.36 5.20 1.63
N VAL A 83 0.19 4.30 0.82
CA VAL A 83 -0.12 2.88 0.85
C VAL A 83 1.13 2.13 1.25
N ARG A 84 0.98 1.22 2.21
CA ARG A 84 2.03 0.34 2.71
C ARG A 84 1.60 -1.09 2.47
N VAL A 85 2.49 -1.93 1.95
CA VAL A 85 2.21 -3.34 1.67
C VAL A 85 3.39 -4.21 2.07
N ARG A 86 3.12 -5.42 2.54
CA ARG A 86 4.10 -6.47 2.77
C ARG A 86 3.54 -7.83 2.36
N ARG A 87 4.43 -8.83 2.29
CA ARG A 87 4.02 -10.23 2.13
C ARG A 87 3.83 -10.87 3.51
N SER A 88 2.71 -11.56 3.72
CA SER A 88 2.46 -12.39 4.91
C SER A 88 1.63 -13.61 4.51
N ASP A 89 2.14 -14.80 4.82
CA ASP A 89 1.42 -16.07 4.61
C ASP A 89 0.87 -16.24 3.19
N GLY A 90 1.71 -15.95 2.19
CA GLY A 90 1.34 -16.07 0.78
C GLY A 90 0.45 -14.93 0.24
N ALA A 91 -0.04 -14.04 1.10
CA ALA A 91 -0.90 -12.91 0.74
C ALA A 91 -0.15 -11.56 0.76
N PHE A 92 -0.74 -10.57 0.11
CA PHE A 92 -0.40 -9.16 0.30
C PHE A 92 -1.26 -8.57 1.40
N VAL A 93 -0.63 -7.99 2.41
CA VAL A 93 -1.30 -7.32 3.53
C VAL A 93 -0.81 -5.90 3.60
N GLY A 94 -1.70 -4.95 3.83
CA GLY A 94 -1.32 -3.56 3.81
C GLY A 94 -2.32 -2.61 4.44
N GLU A 95 -1.91 -1.36 4.42
CA GLU A 95 -2.58 -0.22 5.02
C GLU A 95 -2.62 0.93 4.01
N TYR A 96 -3.65 1.76 4.07
CA TYR A 96 -3.74 2.97 3.28
C TYR A 96 -4.46 4.10 4.03
N GLY A 97 -3.93 5.32 3.87
CA GLY A 97 -4.50 6.51 4.50
C GLY A 97 -4.57 6.41 6.03
N SER A 98 -5.63 6.96 6.63
CA SER A 98 -5.76 7.12 8.09
C SER A 98 -6.39 5.91 8.83
N GLY A 99 -6.42 4.72 8.22
CA GLY A 99 -7.00 3.54 8.87
C GLY A 99 -7.55 2.46 7.94
N GLY A 100 -7.41 2.65 6.62
CA GLY A 100 -7.74 1.60 5.67
C GLY A 100 -6.74 0.45 5.78
N THR A 101 -7.24 -0.79 5.78
CA THR A 101 -6.41 -2.00 5.75
C THR A 101 -6.90 -2.92 4.65
N PHE A 102 -6.04 -3.83 4.19
CA PHE A 102 -6.40 -4.85 3.24
C PHE A 102 -5.59 -6.12 3.43
N ARG A 103 -6.18 -7.23 2.98
CA ARG A 103 -5.52 -8.50 2.73
C ARG A 103 -6.01 -9.03 1.39
N LEU A 104 -5.07 -9.43 0.54
CA LEU A 104 -5.32 -10.00 -0.78
C LEU A 104 -4.53 -11.29 -0.93
N ASP A 105 -5.23 -12.42 -0.98
CA ASP A 105 -4.62 -13.74 -1.22
C ASP A 105 -4.27 -13.92 -2.72
N SER A 106 -4.92 -13.18 -3.61
CA SER A 106 -4.61 -13.07 -5.04
C SER A 106 -4.55 -11.61 -5.52
N THR A 107 -3.81 -11.37 -6.59
CA THR A 107 -3.68 -10.05 -7.23
C THR A 107 -4.26 -10.08 -8.64
N THR A 108 -5.45 -10.67 -8.79
CA THR A 108 -6.16 -10.61 -10.06
C THR A 108 -6.59 -9.17 -10.35
N GLU A 109 -6.92 -8.88 -11.62
CA GLU A 109 -7.40 -7.56 -11.99
C GLU A 109 -8.67 -7.17 -11.21
N ASP A 110 -9.60 -8.10 -11.03
CA ASP A 110 -10.85 -7.88 -10.29
C ASP A 110 -10.59 -7.60 -8.81
N ASP A 111 -9.66 -8.34 -8.18
CA ASP A 111 -9.28 -8.12 -6.77
C ASP A 111 -8.68 -6.73 -6.56
N LEU A 112 -7.78 -6.33 -7.45
CA LEU A 112 -7.13 -5.02 -7.42
C LEU A 112 -8.13 -3.90 -7.69
N LEU A 113 -9.05 -4.10 -8.63
CA LEU A 113 -10.12 -3.14 -8.94
C LEU A 113 -11.09 -2.98 -7.76
N ALA A 114 -11.44 -4.08 -7.09
CA ALA A 114 -12.26 -4.06 -5.89
C ALA A 114 -11.57 -3.32 -4.73
N LEU A 115 -10.27 -3.55 -4.52
CA LEU A 115 -9.46 -2.82 -3.54
C LEU A 115 -9.40 -1.32 -3.90
N ALA A 116 -9.10 -0.98 -5.15
CA ALA A 116 -9.02 0.40 -5.62
C ALA A 116 -10.34 1.16 -5.39
N ARG A 117 -11.49 0.55 -5.73
CA ARG A 117 -12.81 1.13 -5.46
C ARG A 117 -13.07 1.32 -3.97
N THR A 118 -12.66 0.37 -3.14
CA THR A 118 -12.81 0.47 -1.68
C THR A 118 -11.97 1.59 -1.11
N LEU A 119 -10.71 1.70 -1.53
CA LEU A 119 -9.81 2.79 -1.17
C LEU A 119 -10.41 4.14 -1.56
N LEU A 120 -10.88 4.29 -2.80
CA LEU A 120 -11.50 5.53 -3.27
C LEU A 120 -12.73 5.90 -2.44
N ARG A 121 -13.64 4.96 -2.19
CA ARG A 121 -14.82 5.20 -1.33
C ARG A 121 -14.41 5.64 0.08
N HIS A 122 -13.40 5.00 0.66
CA HIS A 122 -12.90 5.36 1.99
C HIS A 122 -12.35 6.79 2.00
N VAL A 123 -11.49 7.14 1.04
CA VAL A 123 -10.92 8.49 0.91
C VAL A 123 -12.01 9.54 0.69
N THR A 124 -13.00 9.25 -0.18
CA THR A 124 -14.16 10.13 -0.36
C THR A 124 -14.95 10.28 0.94
N GLY A 125 -15.12 9.22 1.73
CA GLY A 125 -15.79 9.30 3.04
C GLY A 125 -15.04 10.17 4.05
N VAL A 126 -13.71 10.07 4.09
CA VAL A 126 -12.85 10.88 4.98
C VAL A 126 -12.98 12.38 4.68
N TYR A 127 -12.94 12.78 3.41
CA TYR A 127 -13.01 14.18 3.01
C TYR A 127 -14.43 14.71 2.84
N GLY A 128 -15.38 13.85 2.47
CA GLY A 128 -16.77 14.22 2.22
C GLY A 128 -17.53 14.56 3.49
N GLY A 129 -16.96 14.27 4.68
CA GLY A 129 -17.58 14.45 5.97
C GLY A 129 -18.84 13.61 6.06
N ALA A 130 -18.80 12.47 6.74
CA ALA A 130 -20.03 11.76 7.10
C ALA A 130 -20.99 12.80 7.72
N THR A 131 -22.03 13.16 6.97
CA THR A 131 -23.03 14.16 7.38
C THR A 131 -23.87 13.49 8.45
N THR A 132 -23.29 13.34 9.65
CA THR A 132 -24.03 13.00 10.85
C THR A 132 -24.66 14.31 11.29
N THR A 133 -25.80 14.61 10.69
CA THR A 133 -26.75 15.56 11.25
C THR A 133 -27.14 15.02 12.62
N ALA A 134 -26.44 15.47 13.67
CA ALA A 134 -26.91 15.27 15.03
C ALA A 134 -28.29 15.93 15.11
N PRO A 135 -29.34 15.24 15.62
CA PRO A 135 -30.60 15.90 15.87
C PRO A 135 -30.36 16.92 16.98
N HIS A 136 -30.37 18.20 16.62
CA HIS A 136 -30.54 19.26 17.61
C HIS A 136 -31.92 19.08 18.23
N LEU A 137 -31.95 18.50 19.42
CA LEU A 137 -33.07 18.63 20.35
C LEU A 137 -33.06 20.07 20.87
N ASN A 138 -34.03 20.86 20.42
CA ASN A 138 -34.56 22.01 21.15
C ASN A 138 -36.04 21.77 21.37
#